data_AF-A0A0B6S1U1-F1
#
_entry.id   AF-A0A0B6S1U1-F1
#
_cell.length_a   1.000
_cell.length_b   1.000
_cell.length_c   1.000
_cell.angle_alpha   90.00
_cell.angle_beta   90.00
_cell.angle_gamma   90.00
#
_symmetry.space_group_name_H-M   'P 1'
#
loop_
_entity.id
_entity.type
_entity.pdbx_description
1 polymer ?
#
loop_
_entity_poly.entity_id
_entity_poly.type
_entity_poly.pdbx_seq_one_letter_code
_entity_poly.pdbx_strand_id
1 'polypeptide(L)'
;MTKARVEKTSPATRREQAAIVRTIGARMKQARELCNLSQSVAARRLGYANSSKLSKIEGAMDSLSVPLWLILRASKVYEVSVDFLFGASDDWDIGTRMTREREVSVWLWEAMEKARLRDMEALRRLHDKVAAMEEGMGLALATSQDVSAALARFVELNPEFNEMRAGSRLVGAVDRASESAAHVKARMDRFRVECALAAADTHQLSLAL
;
A
#
# COMPACT_ATOMS: atom_id res chain seq x y z
N MET A 1 25.02 -32.47 -56.01
CA MET A 1 24.25 -31.21 -56.09
C MET A 1 22.78 -31.56 -56.26
N THR A 2 22.03 -31.60 -55.16
CA THR A 2 20.61 -31.99 -55.16
C THR A 2 19.79 -30.74 -54.89
N LYS A 3 19.07 -30.23 -55.90
CA LYS A 3 18.13 -29.13 -55.75
C LYS A 3 17.02 -29.57 -54.78
N ALA A 4 16.98 -28.97 -53.59
CA ALA A 4 15.90 -29.17 -52.64
C ALA A 4 14.58 -28.70 -53.28
N ARG A 5 13.62 -29.61 -53.35
CA ARG A 5 12.25 -29.38 -53.79
C ARG A 5 11.57 -28.46 -52.79
N VAL A 6 11.22 -27.24 -53.21
CA VAL A 6 10.43 -26.31 -52.40
C VAL A 6 9.03 -26.92 -52.25
N GLU A 7 8.72 -27.45 -51.06
CA GLU A 7 7.36 -27.89 -50.71
C GLU A 7 6.43 -26.69 -50.76
N LYS A 8 5.37 -26.78 -51.58
CA LYS A 8 4.36 -25.73 -51.71
C LYS A 8 3.52 -25.70 -50.42
N THR A 9 3.56 -24.57 -49.72
CA THR A 9 2.83 -24.32 -48.48
C THR A 9 1.32 -24.58 -48.65
N SER A 10 0.75 -25.34 -47.70
CA SER A 10 -0.67 -25.70 -47.72
C SER A 10 -1.57 -24.43 -47.76
N PRO A 11 -2.75 -24.49 -48.40
CA PRO A 11 -3.67 -23.35 -48.47
C PRO A 11 -4.19 -22.89 -47.10
N ALA A 12 -4.25 -23.77 -46.10
CA ALA A 12 -4.63 -23.43 -44.72
C ALA A 12 -3.54 -22.58 -44.04
N THR A 13 -2.28 -23.02 -44.11
CA THR A 13 -1.12 -22.31 -43.54
C THR A 13 -0.95 -20.91 -44.16
N ARG A 14 -1.27 -20.74 -45.46
CA ARG A 14 -1.25 -19.42 -46.12
C ARG A 14 -2.30 -18.46 -45.57
N ARG A 15 -3.49 -18.96 -45.16
CA ARG A 15 -4.54 -18.13 -44.55
C ARG A 15 -4.16 -17.70 -43.13
N GLU A 16 -3.58 -18.61 -42.35
CA GLU A 16 -3.06 -18.32 -41.00
C GLU A 16 -1.92 -17.30 -41.07
N GLN A 17 -0.96 -17.49 -41.98
CA GLN A 17 0.13 -16.54 -42.19
C GLN A 17 -0.40 -15.15 -42.58
N ALA A 18 -1.39 -15.06 -43.47
CA ALA A 18 -2.01 -13.79 -43.82
C ALA A 18 -2.73 -13.13 -42.64
N ALA A 19 -3.34 -13.91 -41.74
CA ALA A 19 -3.95 -13.38 -40.52
C ALA A 19 -2.90 -12.80 -39.57
N ILE A 20 -1.79 -13.52 -39.35
CA ILE A 20 -0.67 -13.06 -38.53
C ILE A 20 -0.07 -11.76 -39.09
N VAL A 21 0.16 -11.70 -40.41
CA VAL A 21 0.69 -10.49 -41.07
C VAL A 21 -0.26 -9.29 -40.89
N ARG A 22 -1.58 -9.50 -40.96
CA ARG A 22 -2.55 -8.45 -40.67
C ARG A 22 -2.46 -7.94 -39.24
N THR A 23 -2.37 -8.85 -38.26
CA THR A 23 -2.22 -8.49 -36.85
C THR A 23 -0.94 -7.70 -36.63
N ILE A 24 0.19 -8.16 -37.16
CA ILE A 24 1.48 -7.47 -37.06
C ILE A 24 1.41 -6.08 -37.68
N GLY A 25 0.85 -5.94 -38.88
CA GLY A 25 0.68 -4.65 -39.54
C GLY A 25 -0.13 -3.66 -38.70
N ALA A 26 -1.27 -4.11 -38.17
CA ALA A 26 -2.12 -3.30 -37.31
C ALA A 26 -1.41 -2.88 -36.01
N ARG A 27 -0.70 -3.79 -35.35
CA ARG A 27 0.05 -3.51 -34.11
C ARG A 27 1.26 -2.61 -34.35
N MET A 28 1.96 -2.75 -35.46
CA MET A 28 3.03 -1.83 -35.86
C MET A 28 2.50 -0.41 -36.09
N LYS A 29 1.34 -0.29 -36.73
CA LYS A 29 0.66 1.01 -36.89
C LYS A 29 0.29 1.62 -35.54
N GLN A 30 -0.33 0.82 -34.67
CA GLN A 30 -0.71 1.24 -33.33
C GLN A 30 0.50 1.69 -32.51
N ALA A 31 1.58 0.90 -32.49
CA ALA A 31 2.82 1.24 -31.79
C ALA A 31 3.44 2.54 -32.32
N ARG A 32 3.47 2.72 -33.64
CA ARG A 32 3.94 3.96 -34.26
C ARG A 32 3.13 5.18 -33.81
N GLU A 33 1.81 5.04 -33.75
CA GLU A 33 0.88 6.09 -33.35
C GLU A 33 1.01 6.41 -31.86
N LEU A 34 1.20 5.41 -30.99
CA LEU A 34 1.51 5.60 -29.56
C LEU A 34 2.79 6.43 -29.35
N CYS A 35 3.80 6.25 -30.21
CA CYS A 35 5.03 7.04 -30.19
C CYS A 35 4.92 8.40 -30.90
N ASN A 36 3.75 8.80 -31.37
CA ASN A 36 3.53 10.03 -32.15
C ASN A 36 4.46 10.18 -33.37
N LEU A 37 4.81 9.07 -34.02
CA LEU A 37 5.70 9.08 -35.19
C LEU A 37 4.91 9.11 -36.49
N SER A 38 5.29 10.02 -37.39
CA SER A 38 4.81 9.96 -38.77
C SER A 38 5.41 8.75 -39.50
N GLN A 39 4.69 8.22 -40.49
CA GLN A 39 5.12 7.02 -41.23
C GLN A 39 6.48 7.21 -41.93
N SER A 40 6.79 8.42 -42.42
CA SER A 40 8.08 8.74 -43.03
C SER A 40 9.23 8.79 -42.02
N VAL A 41 8.99 9.30 -40.81
CA VAL A 41 9.98 9.33 -39.73
C VAL A 41 10.23 7.91 -39.22
N ALA A 42 9.17 7.13 -38.99
CA ALA A 42 9.27 5.75 -38.55
C ALA A 42 10.03 4.88 -39.57
N ALA A 43 9.73 5.01 -40.87
CA ALA A 43 10.42 4.25 -41.91
C ALA A 43 11.93 4.52 -41.92
N ARG A 44 12.37 5.78 -41.77
CA ARG A 44 13.80 6.12 -41.65
C ARG A 44 14.43 5.52 -40.40
N ARG A 45 13.77 5.60 -39.25
CA ARG A 45 14.25 4.99 -37.98
C ARG A 45 14.35 3.46 -38.06
N LEU A 46 13.48 2.82 -38.84
CA LEU A 46 13.51 1.38 -39.10
C LEU A 46 14.53 0.98 -40.17
N GLY A 47 15.21 1.95 -40.82
CA GLY A 47 16.25 1.69 -41.81
C GLY A 47 15.74 1.52 -43.24
N TYR A 48 14.53 2.00 -43.54
CA TYR A 48 14.04 2.12 -44.91
C TYR A 48 14.35 3.49 -45.52
N ALA A 49 14.61 3.51 -46.82
CA ALA A 49 14.86 4.74 -47.57
C ALA A 49 13.60 5.62 -47.73
N ASN A 50 12.40 5.02 -47.76
CA ASN A 50 11.12 5.72 -47.90
C ASN A 50 10.00 5.00 -47.13
N SER A 51 8.84 5.66 -47.00
CA SER A 51 7.67 5.14 -46.27
C SER A 51 6.90 4.05 -47.01
N SER A 52 7.13 3.85 -48.30
CA SER A 52 6.31 2.96 -49.14
C SER A 52 6.31 1.51 -48.65
N LYS A 53 7.46 1.00 -48.16
CA LYS A 53 7.54 -0.36 -47.60
C LYS A 53 6.80 -0.47 -46.27
N LEU A 54 6.99 0.49 -45.37
CA LEU A 54 6.30 0.52 -44.09
C LEU A 54 4.78 0.64 -44.26
N SER A 55 4.32 1.46 -45.20
CA SER A 55 2.90 1.63 -45.54
C SER A 55 2.23 0.33 -45.97
N LYS A 56 2.92 -0.47 -46.81
CA LYS A 56 2.41 -1.79 -47.24
C LYS A 56 2.33 -2.78 -46.09
N ILE A 57 3.26 -2.71 -45.13
CA ILE A 57 3.29 -3.57 -43.95
C ILE A 57 2.16 -3.19 -43.00
N GLU A 58 2.02 -1.91 -42.65
CA GLU A 58 0.95 -1.39 -41.80
C GLU A 58 -0.45 -1.63 -42.41
N GLY A 59 -0.57 -1.52 -43.73
CA GLY A 59 -1.81 -1.79 -44.47
C GLY A 59 -2.05 -3.26 -44.81
N ALA A 60 -1.15 -4.18 -44.40
CA ALA A 60 -1.19 -5.60 -44.75
C ALA A 60 -1.37 -5.90 -46.25
N MET A 61 -0.90 -4.98 -47.11
CA MET A 61 -0.99 -5.10 -48.58
C MET A 61 0.03 -6.08 -49.15
N ASP A 62 1.13 -6.32 -48.43
CA ASP A 62 2.12 -7.36 -48.76
C ASP A 62 1.91 -8.56 -47.83
N SER A 63 1.05 -9.48 -48.25
CA SER A 63 0.62 -10.65 -47.46
C SER A 63 1.65 -11.78 -47.41
N LEU A 64 2.84 -11.59 -48.01
CA LEU A 64 3.80 -12.67 -48.21
C LEU A 64 4.77 -12.85 -47.04
N SER A 65 5.22 -11.76 -46.39
CA SER A 65 5.99 -11.84 -45.13
C SER A 65 6.33 -10.48 -44.53
N VAL A 66 6.30 -10.39 -43.18
CA VAL A 66 6.98 -9.33 -42.44
C VAL A 66 8.38 -9.83 -42.03
N PRO A 67 9.48 -9.12 -42.35
CA PRO A 67 10.81 -9.58 -41.99
C PRO A 67 11.02 -9.62 -40.46
N LEU A 68 11.58 -10.70 -39.93
CA LEU A 68 11.85 -10.83 -38.49
C LEU A 68 12.78 -9.75 -37.94
N TRP A 69 13.77 -9.32 -38.73
CA TRP A 69 14.66 -8.22 -38.36
C TRP A 69 13.89 -6.91 -38.12
N LEU A 70 12.79 -6.71 -38.85
CA LEU A 70 11.96 -5.52 -38.73
C LEU A 70 11.21 -5.53 -37.40
N ILE A 71 10.70 -6.69 -36.99
CA ILE A 71 9.97 -6.84 -35.71
C ILE A 71 10.87 -6.50 -34.54
N LEU A 72 12.10 -7.04 -34.51
CA LEU A 72 13.07 -6.74 -33.45
C LEU A 72 13.51 -5.27 -33.45
N ARG A 73 13.56 -4.62 -34.62
CA ARG A 73 13.90 -3.20 -34.71
C ARG A 73 12.70 -2.33 -34.31
N ALA A 74 11.49 -2.73 -34.69
CA ALA A 74 10.26 -2.05 -34.34
C ALA A 74 9.99 -2.08 -32.84
N SER A 75 10.25 -3.20 -32.16
CA SER A 75 10.14 -3.26 -30.69
C SER A 75 11.03 -2.22 -30.01
N LYS A 76 12.26 -2.05 -30.50
CA LYS A 76 13.19 -1.03 -29.99
C LYS A 76 12.81 0.41 -30.37
N VAL A 77 12.37 0.64 -31.60
CA VAL A 77 12.05 1.99 -32.11
C VAL A 77 10.74 2.52 -31.57
N TYR A 78 9.77 1.64 -31.33
CA TYR A 78 8.47 1.99 -30.78
C TYR A 78 8.35 1.72 -29.28
N GLU A 79 9.41 1.22 -28.64
CA GLU A 79 9.42 0.88 -27.22
C GLU A 79 8.25 -0.04 -26.81
N VAL A 80 7.89 -1.00 -27.68
CA VAL A 80 6.86 -2.01 -27.43
C VAL A 80 7.37 -3.45 -27.39
N SER A 81 6.68 -4.32 -26.66
CA SER A 81 7.06 -5.74 -26.58
C SER A 81 6.92 -6.44 -27.94
N VAL A 82 7.73 -7.49 -28.17
CA VAL A 82 7.60 -8.31 -29.39
C VAL A 82 6.26 -9.04 -29.39
N ASP A 83 5.80 -9.48 -28.22
CA ASP A 83 4.52 -10.17 -28.04
C ASP A 83 3.33 -9.27 -28.41
N PHE A 84 3.42 -7.98 -28.09
CA PHE A 84 2.45 -6.98 -28.55
C PHE A 84 2.42 -6.86 -30.07
N LEU A 85 3.60 -6.82 -30.72
CA LEU A 85 3.69 -6.74 -32.18
C LEU A 85 3.11 -7.99 -32.86
N PHE A 86 3.28 -9.18 -32.28
CA PHE A 86 2.65 -10.40 -32.78
C PHE A 86 1.15 -10.49 -32.44
N GLY A 87 0.64 -9.63 -31.55
CA GLY A 87 -0.72 -9.67 -31.04
C GLY A 87 -0.98 -10.83 -30.08
N ALA A 88 0.07 -11.39 -29.48
CA ALA A 88 -0.03 -12.40 -28.42
C ALA A 88 -0.38 -11.76 -27.06
N SER A 89 -0.11 -10.46 -26.90
CA SER A 89 -0.49 -9.64 -25.75
C SER A 89 -1.13 -8.33 -26.22
N ASP A 90 -2.11 -7.84 -25.46
CA ASP A 90 -2.65 -6.48 -25.62
C ASP A 90 -1.80 -5.42 -24.90
N ASP A 91 -0.91 -5.87 -24.00
CA ASP A 91 0.00 -4.99 -23.25
C ASP A 91 1.22 -4.64 -24.10
N TRP A 92 1.36 -3.35 -24.39
CA TRP A 92 2.40 -2.81 -25.25
C TRP A 92 3.72 -2.53 -24.50
N ASP A 93 3.74 -2.50 -23.17
CA ASP A 93 4.91 -2.05 -22.40
C ASP A 93 6.06 -3.09 -22.37
N ILE A 94 7.29 -2.66 -22.68
CA ILE A 94 8.51 -3.50 -22.55
C ILE A 94 9.02 -3.38 -21.11
N GLY A 95 8.51 -4.22 -20.19
CA GLY A 95 9.25 -4.84 -19.09
C GLY A 95 10.10 -3.99 -18.11
N THR A 96 10.22 -2.68 -18.28
CA THR A 96 10.93 -1.75 -17.38
C THR A 96 9.95 -1.14 -16.40
N ARG A 97 8.72 -0.90 -16.83
CA ARG A 97 7.64 -0.48 -15.96
C ARG A 97 7.18 -1.61 -15.05
N MET A 98 7.06 -2.85 -15.54
CA MET A 98 6.74 -4.01 -14.69
C MET A 98 7.85 -4.34 -13.68
N THR A 99 9.13 -4.14 -14.03
CA THR A 99 10.25 -4.33 -13.10
C THR A 99 10.33 -3.19 -12.08
N ARG A 100 10.18 -1.92 -12.50
CA ARG A 100 10.11 -0.77 -11.60
C ARG A 100 8.87 -0.81 -10.70
N GLU A 101 7.71 -1.19 -11.21
CA GLU A 101 6.48 -1.31 -10.42
C GLU A 101 6.60 -2.44 -9.40
N ARG A 102 7.26 -3.55 -9.73
CA ARG A 102 7.58 -4.61 -8.76
C ARG A 102 8.62 -4.17 -7.73
N GLU A 103 9.72 -3.55 -8.15
CA GLU A 103 10.75 -3.02 -7.24
C GLU A 103 10.18 -1.94 -6.31
N VAL A 104 9.37 -1.02 -6.83
CA VAL A 104 8.65 0.00 -6.06
C VAL A 104 7.63 -0.64 -5.14
N SER A 105 6.91 -1.69 -5.57
CA SER A 105 5.96 -2.41 -4.72
C SER A 105 6.65 -3.15 -3.57
N VAL A 106 7.79 -3.80 -3.82
CA VAL A 106 8.61 -4.46 -2.79
C VAL A 106 9.16 -3.42 -1.81
N TRP A 107 9.73 -2.33 -2.32
CA TRP A 107 10.23 -1.25 -1.48
C TRP A 107 9.12 -0.60 -0.64
N LEU A 108 7.94 -0.34 -1.24
CA LEU A 108 6.78 0.21 -0.55
C LEU A 108 6.30 -0.73 0.54
N TRP A 109 6.24 -2.04 0.25
CA TRP A 109 5.88 -3.05 1.24
C TRP A 109 6.86 -3.10 2.41
N GLU A 110 8.17 -3.11 2.14
CA GLU A 110 9.20 -3.07 3.18
C GLU A 110 9.16 -1.78 4.01
N ALA A 111 8.94 -0.63 3.36
CA ALA A 111 8.81 0.66 4.03
C ALA A 111 7.55 0.72 4.91
N MET A 112 6.43 0.22 4.40
CA MET A 112 5.18 0.10 5.15
C MET A 112 5.31 -0.87 6.31
N GLU A 113 5.96 -2.03 6.14
CA GLU A 113 6.15 -2.98 7.23
C GLU A 113 7.10 -2.43 8.31
N LYS A 114 8.18 -1.75 7.92
CA LYS A 114 9.05 -1.03 8.88
C LYS A 114 8.29 0.07 9.61
N ALA A 115 7.43 0.82 8.93
CA ALA A 115 6.58 1.82 9.57
C ALA A 115 5.60 1.17 10.54
N ARG A 116 4.89 0.12 10.10
CA ARG A 116 3.95 -0.65 10.91
C ARG A 116 4.59 -1.21 12.17
N LEU A 117 5.79 -1.79 12.08
CA LEU A 117 6.53 -2.31 13.24
C LEU A 117 6.92 -1.21 14.22
N ARG A 118 7.37 -0.04 13.73
CA ARG A 118 7.68 1.12 14.59
C ARG A 118 6.42 1.63 15.29
N ASP A 119 5.32 1.72 14.56
CA ASP A 119 4.04 2.22 15.09
C ASP A 119 3.46 1.23 16.12
N MET A 120 3.54 -0.07 15.86
CA MET A 120 3.15 -1.10 16.82
C MET A 120 3.98 -1.04 18.12
N GLU A 121 5.30 -0.86 18.02
CA GLU A 121 6.13 -0.72 19.22
C GLU A 121 5.83 0.58 19.99
N ALA A 122 5.54 1.68 19.28
CA ALA A 122 5.13 2.93 19.91
C ALA A 122 3.77 2.79 20.63
N LEU A 123 2.80 2.13 20.00
CA LEU A 123 1.49 1.84 20.58
C LEU A 123 1.62 0.92 21.79
N ARG A 124 2.45 -0.13 21.73
CA ARG A 124 2.72 -1.02 22.86
C ARG A 124 3.28 -0.25 24.06
N ARG A 125 4.28 0.62 23.84
CA ARG A 125 4.84 1.46 24.91
C ARG A 125 3.83 2.43 25.50
N LEU A 126 2.94 2.98 24.67
CA LEU A 126 1.89 3.87 25.13
C LEU A 126 0.87 3.12 25.97
N HIS A 127 0.49 1.91 25.54
CA HIS A 127 -0.37 1.01 26.30
C HIS A 127 0.24 0.65 27.66
N ASP A 128 1.49 0.20 27.69
CA ASP A 128 2.21 -0.14 28.93
C ASP A 128 2.21 1.03 29.93
N LYS A 129 2.42 2.26 29.43
CA LYS A 129 2.39 3.48 30.26
C LYS A 129 0.99 3.78 30.80
N VAL A 130 -0.05 3.65 29.97
CA VAL A 130 -1.44 3.86 30.40
C VAL A 130 -1.84 2.83 31.45
N ALA A 131 -1.47 1.56 31.27
CA ALA A 131 -1.72 0.50 32.24
C ALA A 131 -1.03 0.78 33.59
N ALA A 132 0.25 1.18 33.56
CA ALA A 132 0.98 1.56 34.78
C ALA A 132 0.36 2.78 35.48
N MET A 133 -0.15 3.76 34.71
CA MET A 133 -0.89 4.90 35.27
C MET A 133 -2.21 4.47 35.90
N GLU A 134 -2.96 3.56 35.29
CA GLU A 134 -4.21 3.02 35.84
C GLU A 134 -3.98 2.30 37.18
N GLU A 135 -2.95 1.46 37.26
CA GLU A 135 -2.55 0.77 38.49
C GLU A 135 -2.15 1.78 39.59
N GLY A 136 -1.28 2.72 39.26
CA GLY A 136 -0.84 3.76 40.21
C GLY A 136 -1.98 4.65 40.70
N MET A 137 -2.92 5.00 39.83
CA MET A 137 -4.12 5.76 40.19
C MET A 137 -5.07 4.94 41.07
N GLY A 138 -5.20 3.64 40.81
CA GLY A 138 -5.97 2.73 41.65
C GLY A 138 -5.40 2.65 43.07
N LEU A 139 -4.08 2.50 43.20
CA LEU A 139 -3.40 2.51 44.50
C LEU A 139 -3.56 3.85 45.22
N ALA A 140 -3.44 4.97 44.49
CA ALA A 140 -3.60 6.31 45.06
C ALA A 140 -5.03 6.53 45.60
N LEU A 141 -6.05 6.07 44.87
CA LEU A 141 -7.45 6.13 45.32
C LEU A 141 -7.68 5.28 46.58
N ALA A 142 -7.23 4.02 46.57
CA ALA A 142 -7.34 3.14 47.72
C ALA A 142 -6.66 3.73 48.96
N THR A 143 -5.42 4.20 48.80
CA THR A 143 -4.66 4.85 49.89
C THR A 143 -5.38 6.09 50.42
N SER A 144 -5.96 6.91 49.55
CA SER A 144 -6.70 8.10 49.98
C SER A 144 -7.98 7.75 50.74
N GLN A 145 -8.68 6.70 50.32
CA GLN A 145 -9.86 6.17 51.01
C GLN A 145 -9.49 5.62 52.39
N ASP A 146 -8.38 4.88 52.50
CA ASP A 146 -7.89 4.36 53.77
C ASP A 146 -7.51 5.50 54.74
N VAL A 147 -6.84 6.54 54.25
CA VAL A 147 -6.51 7.73 55.06
C VAL A 147 -7.76 8.48 55.49
N SER A 148 -8.76 8.61 54.62
CA SER A 148 -10.06 9.21 54.95
C SER A 148 -10.80 8.42 56.03
N ALA A 149 -10.86 7.09 55.88
CA ALA A 149 -11.49 6.20 56.87
C ALA A 149 -10.75 6.23 58.22
N ALA A 150 -9.41 6.21 58.19
CA ALA A 150 -8.59 6.31 59.40
C ALA A 150 -8.79 7.66 60.11
N LEU A 151 -8.87 8.76 59.36
CA LEU A 151 -9.14 10.08 59.92
C LEU A 151 -10.56 10.16 60.52
N ALA A 152 -11.57 9.63 59.82
CA ALA A 152 -12.93 9.57 60.35
C ALA A 152 -12.98 8.81 61.68
N ARG A 153 -12.32 7.64 61.74
CA ARG A 153 -12.22 6.85 62.97
C ARG A 153 -11.47 7.58 64.08
N PHE A 154 -10.41 8.32 63.74
CA PHE A 154 -9.65 9.13 64.69
C PHE A 154 -10.51 10.25 65.30
N VAL A 155 -11.33 10.92 64.48
CA VAL A 155 -12.27 11.97 64.91
C VAL A 155 -13.35 11.38 65.82
N GLU A 156 -13.90 10.20 65.50
CA GLU A 156 -14.88 9.52 66.35
C GLU A 156 -14.32 9.21 67.76
N LEU A 157 -13.07 8.75 67.83
CA LEU A 157 -12.43 8.38 69.09
C LEU A 157 -11.95 9.60 69.89
N ASN A 158 -11.78 10.76 69.25
CA ASN A 158 -11.27 11.98 69.87
C ASN A 158 -12.19 13.17 69.54
N PRO A 159 -13.32 13.35 70.24
CA PRO A 159 -14.28 14.42 69.94
C PRO A 159 -13.67 15.83 70.04
N GLU A 160 -12.67 16.01 70.90
CA GLU A 160 -11.91 17.26 71.07
C GLU A 160 -11.15 17.67 69.80
N PHE A 161 -10.93 16.74 68.87
CA PHE A 161 -10.25 17.01 67.60
C PHE A 161 -10.95 18.11 66.78
N ASN A 162 -12.27 18.23 66.89
CA ASN A 162 -13.03 19.28 66.17
C ASN A 162 -12.69 20.69 66.68
N GLU A 163 -12.29 20.82 67.93
CA GLU A 163 -11.89 22.07 68.58
C GLU A 163 -10.37 22.34 68.39
N MET A 164 -9.61 21.33 67.93
CA MET A 164 -8.17 21.47 67.74
C MET A 164 -7.84 22.43 66.60
N ARG A 165 -6.89 23.32 66.87
CA ARG A 165 -6.37 24.27 65.88
C ARG A 165 -5.80 23.50 64.68
N ALA A 166 -6.29 23.85 63.49
CA ALA A 166 -6.00 23.20 62.20
C ALA A 166 -6.66 21.82 61.93
N GLY A 167 -7.53 21.31 62.80
CA GLY A 167 -8.28 20.06 62.56
C GLY A 167 -9.13 20.11 61.28
N SER A 168 -9.88 21.20 61.08
CA SER A 168 -10.68 21.43 59.86
C SER A 168 -9.84 21.51 58.58
N ARG A 169 -8.60 22.02 58.67
CA ARG A 169 -7.69 22.09 57.53
C ARG A 169 -7.17 20.70 57.14
N LEU A 170 -6.91 19.83 58.12
CA LEU A 170 -6.50 18.45 57.88
C LEU A 170 -7.62 17.64 57.22
N VAL A 171 -8.84 17.72 57.77
CA VAL A 171 -10.03 17.08 57.19
C VAL A 171 -10.23 17.52 55.74
N GLY A 172 -10.27 18.83 55.49
CA GLY A 172 -10.44 19.33 54.13
C GLY A 172 -9.28 18.97 53.18
N ALA A 173 -8.06 18.73 53.68
CA ALA A 173 -6.96 18.27 52.84
C ALA A 173 -7.13 16.80 52.43
N VAL A 174 -7.59 15.95 53.34
CA VAL A 174 -7.88 14.53 53.07
C VAL A 174 -9.09 14.37 52.15
N ASP A 175 -10.13 15.18 52.34
CA ASP A 175 -11.29 15.18 51.45
C ASP A 175 -10.91 15.58 50.02
N ARG A 176 -10.16 16.69 49.86
CA ARG A 176 -9.67 17.10 48.54
C ARG A 176 -8.76 16.07 47.88
N ALA A 177 -7.92 15.38 48.65
CA ALA A 177 -7.08 14.30 48.12
C ALA A 177 -7.93 13.14 47.60
N SER A 178 -8.97 12.75 48.35
CA SER A 178 -9.88 11.66 48.01
C SER A 178 -10.75 11.99 46.81
N GLU A 179 -11.31 13.20 46.76
CA GLU A 179 -12.07 13.70 45.60
C GLU A 179 -11.20 13.77 44.35
N SER A 180 -9.97 14.27 44.46
CA SER A 180 -9.03 14.35 43.34
C SER A 180 -8.69 12.96 42.80
N ALA A 181 -8.41 11.99 43.68
CA ALA A 181 -8.12 10.61 43.28
C ALA A 181 -9.33 9.97 42.58
N ALA A 182 -10.54 10.17 43.12
CA ALA A 182 -11.78 9.65 42.55
C ALA A 182 -12.07 10.27 41.17
N HIS A 183 -11.87 11.58 41.02
CA HIS A 183 -12.05 12.29 39.75
C HIS A 183 -11.08 11.77 38.67
N VAL A 184 -9.82 11.56 39.04
CA VAL A 184 -8.80 11.01 38.13
C VAL A 184 -9.15 9.58 37.70
N LYS A 185 -9.57 8.72 38.63
CA LYS A 185 -10.02 7.35 38.32
C LYS A 185 -11.20 7.34 37.36
N ALA A 186 -12.22 8.15 37.62
CA ALA A 186 -13.40 8.24 36.76
C ALA A 186 -13.07 8.73 35.34
N ARG A 187 -12.08 9.63 35.20
CA ARG A 187 -11.61 10.07 33.88
C ARG A 187 -10.86 8.95 33.14
N MET A 188 -10.07 8.14 33.84
CA MET A 188 -9.39 6.98 33.26
C MET A 188 -10.38 5.91 32.78
N ASP A 189 -11.43 5.64 33.57
CA ASP A 189 -12.45 4.66 33.19
C ASP A 189 -13.21 5.08 31.93
N ARG A 190 -13.54 6.38 31.81
CA ARG A 190 -14.13 6.93 30.58
C ARG A 190 -13.20 6.79 29.38
N PHE A 191 -11.92 7.14 29.55
CA PHE A 191 -10.92 6.99 28.50
C PHE A 191 -10.82 5.53 28.01
N ARG A 192 -10.87 4.55 28.92
CA ARG A 192 -10.87 3.13 28.56
C ARG A 192 -12.09 2.72 27.73
N VAL A 193 -13.28 3.22 28.07
CA VAL A 193 -14.50 2.98 27.29
C VAL A 193 -14.40 3.62 25.91
N GLU A 194 -13.89 4.85 25.80
CA GLU A 194 -13.65 5.54 24.53
C GLU A 194 -12.68 4.74 23.63
N CYS A 195 -11.57 4.24 24.20
CA CYS A 195 -10.64 3.38 23.48
C CYS A 195 -11.27 2.06 23.01
N ALA A 196 -12.10 1.43 23.85
CA ALA A 196 -12.78 0.19 23.51
C ALA A 196 -13.80 0.39 22.37
N LEU A 197 -14.52 1.52 22.36
CA LEU A 197 -15.45 1.87 21.29
C LEU A 197 -14.71 2.19 19.98
N ALA A 198 -13.61 2.94 20.04
CA ALA A 198 -12.80 3.26 18.85
C ALA A 198 -12.16 2.02 18.20
N ALA A 199 -11.85 1.00 19.00
CA ALA A 199 -11.33 -0.28 18.52
C ALA A 199 -12.41 -1.14 17.83
N ALA A 200 -13.70 -0.95 18.12
CA ALA A 200 -14.78 -1.72 17.51
C ALA A 200 -14.99 -1.37 16.01
N ASP A 201 -14.63 -0.14 15.60
CA ASP A 201 -14.75 0.34 14.22
C ASP A 201 -13.51 0.05 13.34
N THR A 202 -12.42 -0.45 13.92
CA THR A 202 -11.21 -0.80 13.19
C THR A 202 -11.11 -2.31 12.99
N HIS A 203 -11.01 -2.77 11.72
CA HIS A 203 -10.68 -4.17 11.38
C HIS A 203 -9.27 -4.62 11.82
N GLN A 204 -8.55 -3.80 12.59
CA GLN A 204 -7.34 -4.25 13.28
C GLN A 204 -7.77 -5.17 14.41
N LEU A 205 -7.46 -6.46 14.25
CA LEU A 205 -7.55 -7.50 15.28
C LEU A 205 -7.41 -6.86 16.66
N SER A 206 -8.48 -6.89 17.45
CA SER A 206 -8.42 -6.48 18.85
C SER A 206 -7.22 -7.17 19.45
N LEU A 207 -6.21 -6.41 19.87
CA LEU A 207 -5.17 -6.96 20.72
C LEU A 207 -5.92 -7.53 21.92
N ALA A 208 -5.95 -8.85 22.01
CA ALA A 208 -6.66 -9.55 23.07
C ALA A 208 -6.10 -9.02 24.39
N LEU A 209 -6.99 -8.40 25.15
CA LEU A 209 -6.81 -7.92 26.50
C LEU A 209 -6.39 -9.07 27.43
#